data_AF-A0A4Q2ZBD9-F1
#
_entry.id   AF-A0A4Q2ZBD9-F1
#
_cell.length_a   1.000
_cell.length_b   1.000
_cell.length_c   1.000
_cell.angle_alpha   90.00
_cell.angle_beta   90.00
_cell.angle_gamma   90.00
#
_symmetry.space_group_name_H-M   'P 1'
#
loop_
_entity.id
_entity.type
_entity.pdbx_description
1 polymer ?
#
loop_
_entity_poly.entity_id
_entity_poly.type
_entity_poly.pdbx_seq_one_letter_code
_entity_poly.pdbx_strand_id
1 'polypeptide(L)'
;SWTQWLPWIWGAGVAIASLRLIAALTVLHEWRKSSRRIEARDAGDALVDIRLLESITSPVAAGILKPVVFVPAIWQEWPQETREAVLAHEIKHHQRRDPLLRAVGAVACTLHWFNPLVWWMARRLGDQCEFACDEEVLADGMGAERYANVLCDLAASTRSPATALAMAHESGLEARVKRMFSKVPKSSRVALIALVLLTILTALGLAVIRRAAPTAKPAIPIEEIKMRLDADPFPGN
;
A
#
# COMPACT_ATOMS: atom_id res chain seq x y z
N SER A 1 -13.36 -32.26 -7.27
CA SER A 1 -11.96 -31.92 -7.61
C SER A 1 -11.42 -30.97 -6.56
N TRP A 2 -10.17 -31.12 -6.10
CA TRP A 2 -9.56 -30.21 -5.11
C TRP A 2 -9.58 -28.74 -5.56
N THR A 3 -9.63 -28.50 -6.88
CA THR A 3 -9.76 -27.17 -7.48
C THR A 3 -11.03 -26.41 -7.09
N GLN A 4 -12.10 -27.11 -6.67
CA GLN A 4 -13.34 -26.48 -6.20
C GLN A 4 -13.17 -25.79 -4.84
N TRP A 5 -12.14 -26.16 -4.07
CA TRP A 5 -11.83 -25.56 -2.77
C TRP A 5 -10.96 -24.30 -2.89
N LEU A 6 -10.29 -24.08 -4.02
CA LEU A 6 -9.39 -22.94 -4.22
C LEU A 6 -10.07 -21.57 -4.01
N PRO A 7 -11.28 -21.29 -4.54
CA PRO A 7 -11.95 -20.01 -4.32
C PRO A 7 -12.33 -19.78 -2.85
N TRP A 8 -12.66 -20.84 -2.13
CA TRP A 8 -13.00 -20.78 -0.71
C TRP A 8 -11.78 -20.51 0.15
N ILE A 9 -10.66 -21.20 -0.11
CA ILE A 9 -9.38 -20.95 0.57
C ILE A 9 -8.91 -19.52 0.29
N TRP A 10 -8.96 -19.08 -0.97
CA TRP A 10 -8.61 -17.72 -1.33
C TRP A 10 -9.51 -16.69 -0.63
N GLY A 11 -10.82 -16.89 -0.67
CA GLY A 11 -11.81 -16.01 -0.05
C GLY A 11 -11.67 -15.93 1.47
N ALA A 12 -11.40 -17.05 2.14
CA ALA A 12 -11.11 -17.08 3.57
C ALA A 12 -9.84 -16.29 3.90
N GLY A 13 -8.78 -16.45 3.12
CA GLY A 13 -7.54 -15.68 3.30
C GLY A 13 -7.73 -14.17 3.05
N VAL A 14 -8.52 -13.79 2.04
CA VAL A 14 -8.91 -12.39 1.81
C VAL A 14 -9.72 -11.85 2.97
N ALA A 15 -10.68 -12.61 3.51
CA ALA A 15 -11.48 -12.19 4.65
C ALA A 15 -10.61 -11.93 5.89
N ILE A 16 -9.69 -12.85 6.20
CA ILE A 16 -8.73 -12.69 7.31
C ILE A 16 -7.81 -11.50 7.06
N ALA A 17 -7.23 -11.36 5.87
CA ALA A 17 -6.36 -10.25 5.52
C ALA A 17 -7.09 -8.90 5.51
N SER A 18 -8.40 -8.89 5.25
CA SER A 18 -9.25 -7.68 5.29
C SER A 18 -9.46 -7.17 6.71
N LEU A 19 -9.39 -8.04 7.73
CA LEU A 19 -9.47 -7.62 9.14
C LEU A 19 -8.38 -6.60 9.48
N ARG A 20 -7.17 -6.76 8.92
CA ARG A 20 -6.07 -5.80 9.08
C ARG A 20 -6.41 -4.43 8.46
N LEU A 21 -7.06 -4.40 7.30
CA LEU A 21 -7.48 -3.16 6.66
C LEU A 21 -8.60 -2.47 7.44
N ILE A 22 -9.58 -3.24 7.92
CA ILE A 22 -10.66 -2.74 8.78
C ILE A 22 -10.07 -2.17 10.06
N ALA A 23 -9.15 -2.90 10.72
CA ALA A 23 -8.46 -2.42 11.92
C ALA A 23 -7.67 -1.13 11.65
N ALA A 24 -6.99 -1.01 10.51
CA ALA A 24 -6.29 0.23 10.14
C ALA A 24 -7.26 1.42 9.97
N LEU A 25 -8.43 1.19 9.37
CA LEU A 25 -9.47 2.21 9.21
C LEU A 25 -10.13 2.59 10.53
N THR A 26 -10.37 1.64 11.44
CA THR A 26 -10.91 1.94 12.77
C THR A 26 -9.89 2.68 13.63
N VAL A 27 -8.61 2.31 13.59
CA VAL A 27 -7.53 3.05 14.25
C VAL A 27 -7.47 4.49 13.73
N LEU A 28 -7.52 4.69 12.41
CA LEU A 28 -7.52 6.03 11.82
C LEU A 28 -8.76 6.84 12.23
N HIS A 29 -9.93 6.19 12.31
CA HIS A 29 -11.15 6.82 12.79
C HIS A 29 -11.02 7.28 14.24
N GLU A 30 -10.54 6.39 15.11
CA GLU A 30 -10.32 6.70 16.53
C GLU A 30 -9.26 7.78 16.72
N TRP A 31 -8.15 7.75 15.97
CA TRP A 31 -7.14 8.80 15.97
C TRP A 31 -7.73 10.16 15.58
N ARG A 32 -8.60 10.20 14.58
CA ARG A 32 -9.26 11.45 14.19
C ARG A 32 -10.19 11.96 15.30
N LYS A 33 -10.87 11.07 16.01
CA LYS A 33 -11.79 11.39 17.11
C LYS A 33 -11.06 11.84 18.38
N SER A 34 -9.96 11.17 18.74
CA SER A 34 -9.19 11.45 19.95
C SER A 34 -8.18 12.59 19.80
N SER A 35 -7.87 13.00 18.55
CA SER A 35 -6.95 14.09 18.29
C SER A 35 -7.61 15.47 18.36
N ARG A 36 -6.83 16.47 18.78
CA ARG A 36 -7.24 17.88 18.84
C ARG A 36 -6.75 18.63 17.62
N ARG A 37 -7.63 19.27 16.86
CA ARG A 37 -7.23 20.16 15.75
C ARG A 37 -6.44 21.35 16.29
N ILE A 38 -5.26 21.61 15.73
CA ILE A 38 -4.40 22.75 16.07
C ILE A 38 -4.56 23.83 15.03
N GLU A 39 -4.33 23.48 13.76
CA GLU A 39 -4.37 24.41 12.63
C GLU A 39 -4.80 23.68 11.35
N ALA A 40 -4.95 24.43 10.26
CA ALA A 40 -5.07 23.89 8.91
C ALA A 40 -4.05 24.56 8.01
N ARG A 41 -3.42 23.78 7.14
CA ARG A 41 -2.43 24.25 6.17
C ARG A 41 -2.93 24.02 4.76
N ASP A 42 -2.64 24.97 3.89
CA ASP A 42 -2.89 24.82 2.47
C ASP A 42 -1.83 23.90 1.84
N ALA A 43 -2.29 22.85 1.16
CA ALA A 43 -1.45 21.94 0.39
C ALA A 43 -1.59 22.19 -1.13
N GLY A 44 -2.19 23.30 -1.55
CA GLY A 44 -2.47 23.64 -2.95
C GLY A 44 -3.83 23.14 -3.40
N ASP A 45 -3.99 21.81 -3.49
CA ASP A 45 -5.23 21.19 -4.00
C ASP A 45 -6.29 20.97 -2.91
N ALA A 46 -5.89 21.06 -1.63
CA ALA A 46 -6.76 20.83 -0.48
C ALA A 46 -6.20 21.47 0.79
N LEU A 47 -7.09 21.77 1.73
CA LEU A 47 -6.71 22.10 3.10
C LEU A 47 -6.43 20.81 3.89
N VAL A 48 -5.26 20.77 4.52
CA VAL A 48 -4.81 19.68 5.38
C VAL A 48 -4.97 20.08 6.84
N ASP A 49 -5.76 19.31 7.60
CA ASP A 49 -5.89 19.53 9.03
C ASP A 49 -4.63 19.06 9.77
N ILE A 50 -4.08 19.88 10.65
CA ILE A 50 -3.02 19.48 11.57
C ILE A 50 -3.64 19.21 12.94
N ARG A 51 -3.45 17.99 13.44
CA ARG A 51 -4.10 17.53 14.68
C ARG A 51 -3.07 16.95 15.65
N LEU A 52 -3.11 17.39 16.90
CA LEU A 52 -2.33 16.83 18.00
C LEU A 52 -2.90 15.49 18.41
N LEU A 53 -2.07 14.46 18.45
CA LEU A 53 -2.42 13.14 18.95
C LEU A 53 -1.32 12.67 19.92
N GLU A 54 -1.69 12.45 21.17
CA GLU A 54 -0.72 12.14 22.24
C GLU A 54 -0.16 10.72 22.14
N SER A 55 -0.90 9.80 21.51
CA SER A 55 -0.54 8.38 21.42
C SER A 55 0.50 8.05 20.34
N ILE A 56 0.91 9.03 19.53
CA ILE A 56 1.93 8.86 18.49
C ILE A 56 3.23 9.52 18.92
N THR A 57 4.36 9.01 18.42
CA THR A 57 5.67 9.59 18.72
C THR A 57 6.29 10.30 17.53
N SER A 58 5.64 10.26 16.36
CA SER A 58 6.13 10.94 15.17
C SER A 58 4.98 11.36 14.25
N PRO A 59 5.13 12.43 13.45
CA PRO A 59 4.11 12.88 12.54
C PRO A 59 3.69 11.83 11.51
N VAL A 60 2.42 11.89 11.12
CA VAL A 60 1.82 10.97 10.15
C VAL A 60 0.82 11.69 9.25
N ALA A 61 1.11 11.76 7.96
CA ALA A 61 0.14 12.09 6.92
C ALA A 61 -0.84 10.93 6.68
N ALA A 62 -2.14 11.20 6.85
CA ALA A 62 -3.20 10.23 6.69
C ALA A 62 -4.49 10.85 6.11
N GLY A 63 -5.41 9.97 5.68
CA GLY A 63 -6.69 10.38 5.11
C GLY A 63 -6.59 10.73 3.62
N ILE A 64 -7.49 10.15 2.83
CA ILE A 64 -7.54 10.34 1.37
C ILE A 64 -8.52 11.48 1.01
N LEU A 65 -9.78 11.37 1.47
CA LEU A 65 -10.83 12.34 1.17
C LEU A 65 -10.83 13.55 2.11
N LYS A 66 -10.28 13.36 3.31
CA LYS A 66 -10.22 14.40 4.35
C LYS A 66 -8.79 14.42 4.90
N PRO A 67 -7.85 15.05 4.18
CA PRO A 67 -6.43 15.07 4.51
C PRO A 67 -6.18 15.53 5.95
N VAL A 68 -5.30 14.84 6.63
CA VAL A 68 -4.90 15.15 8.01
C VAL A 68 -3.43 14.80 8.21
N VAL A 69 -2.74 15.64 8.98
CA VAL A 69 -1.42 15.34 9.54
C VAL A 69 -1.58 15.26 11.05
N PHE A 70 -1.29 14.08 11.60
CA PHE A 70 -1.21 13.92 13.05
C PHE A 70 0.19 14.30 13.51
N VAL A 71 0.29 15.05 14.61
CA VAL A 71 1.56 15.43 15.23
C VAL A 71 1.60 14.97 16.69
N PRO A 72 2.78 14.54 17.20
CA PRO A 72 2.91 14.00 18.55
C PRO A 72 2.84 15.09 19.63
N ALA A 73 2.70 14.70 20.90
CA ALA A 73 2.68 15.66 22.03
C ALA A 73 3.95 16.54 22.08
N ILE A 74 5.12 15.95 21.79
CA ILE A 74 6.42 16.64 21.74
C ILE A 74 6.53 17.69 20.63
N TRP A 75 5.55 17.76 19.71
CA TRP A 75 5.52 18.73 18.62
C TRP A 75 5.77 20.17 19.08
N GLN A 76 5.21 20.55 20.23
CA GLN A 76 5.32 21.92 20.73
C GLN A 76 6.72 22.26 21.25
N GLU A 77 7.51 21.24 21.61
CA GLU A 77 8.88 21.38 22.10
C GLU A 77 9.88 21.55 20.96
N TRP A 78 9.49 21.21 19.73
CA TRP A 78 10.37 21.30 18.57
C TRP A 78 10.62 22.75 18.16
N PRO A 79 11.87 23.08 17.78
CA PRO A 79 12.18 24.36 17.15
C PRO A 79 11.22 24.64 16.00
N GLN A 80 10.87 25.92 15.79
CA GLN A 80 9.95 26.31 14.72
C GLN A 80 10.42 25.80 13.35
N GLU A 81 11.71 25.89 13.09
CA GLU A 81 12.33 25.39 11.87
C GLU A 81 12.12 23.88 11.67
N THR A 82 12.33 23.07 12.71
CA THR A 82 12.08 21.62 12.69
C THR A 82 10.62 21.33 12.37
N ARG A 83 9.69 22.06 13.00
CA ARG A 83 8.26 21.93 12.72
C ARG A 83 7.92 22.27 11.27
N GLU A 84 8.44 23.38 10.76
CA GLU A 84 8.21 23.80 9.37
C GLU A 84 8.75 22.78 8.36
N ALA A 85 9.95 22.26 8.60
CA ALA A 85 10.55 21.24 7.74
C ALA A 85 9.75 19.92 7.73
N VAL A 86 9.30 19.47 8.90
CA VAL A 86 8.48 18.25 9.00
C VAL A 86 7.09 18.48 8.41
N LEU A 87 6.45 19.62 8.64
CA LEU A 87 5.17 19.92 7.98
C LEU A 87 5.30 19.98 6.47
N ALA A 88 6.36 20.59 5.95
CA ALA A 88 6.61 20.63 4.51
C ALA A 88 6.65 19.20 3.93
N HIS A 89 7.38 18.30 4.58
CA HIS A 89 7.42 16.87 4.20
C HIS A 89 6.05 16.20 4.25
N GLU A 90 5.34 16.31 5.37
CA GLU A 90 4.03 15.66 5.54
C GLU A 90 2.96 16.23 4.58
N ILE A 91 3.08 17.50 4.19
CA ILE A 91 2.23 18.12 3.17
C ILE A 91 2.55 17.56 1.78
N LYS A 92 3.82 17.29 1.46
CA LYS A 92 4.19 16.64 0.19
C LYS A 92 3.54 15.28 0.00
N HIS A 93 3.38 14.49 1.06
CA HIS A 93 2.62 13.23 0.99
C HIS A 93 1.19 13.43 0.48
N HIS A 94 0.52 14.52 0.88
CA HIS A 94 -0.84 14.84 0.43
C HIS A 94 -0.86 15.35 -1.01
N GLN A 95 0.05 16.26 -1.38
CA GLN A 95 0.22 16.74 -2.75
C GLN A 95 0.44 15.58 -3.74
N ARG A 96 1.21 14.58 -3.32
CA ARG A 96 1.54 13.39 -4.11
C ARG A 96 0.52 12.25 -3.99
N ARG A 97 -0.49 12.39 -3.14
CA ARG A 97 -1.52 11.37 -2.86
C ARG A 97 -0.93 10.07 -2.34
N ASP A 98 0.16 10.14 -1.57
CA ASP A 98 0.81 8.97 -0.99
C ASP A 98 -0.11 8.16 -0.04
N PRO A 99 -1.03 8.76 0.75
CA PRO A 99 -2.02 7.99 1.50
C PRO A 99 -2.91 7.08 0.60
N LEU A 100 -3.23 7.53 -0.61
CA LEU A 100 -3.97 6.72 -1.59
C LEU A 100 -3.09 5.58 -2.12
N LEU A 101 -1.83 5.85 -2.45
CA LEU A 101 -0.90 4.82 -2.90
C LEU A 101 -0.68 3.73 -1.85
N ARG A 102 -0.55 4.12 -0.57
CA ARG A 102 -0.46 3.18 0.56
C ARG A 102 -1.73 2.34 0.69
N ALA A 103 -2.91 2.94 0.50
CA ALA A 103 -4.18 2.20 0.52
C ALA A 103 -4.28 1.19 -0.63
N VAL A 104 -3.89 1.57 -1.85
CA VAL A 104 -3.84 0.66 -3.01
C VAL A 104 -2.87 -0.50 -2.75
N GLY A 105 -1.68 -0.22 -2.20
CA GLY A 105 -0.71 -1.24 -1.81
C GLY A 105 -1.27 -2.20 -0.76
N ALA A 106 -1.98 -1.69 0.24
CA ALA A 106 -2.63 -2.52 1.26
C ALA A 106 -3.71 -3.43 0.66
N VAL A 107 -4.55 -2.91 -0.24
CA VAL A 107 -5.57 -3.71 -0.95
C VAL A 107 -4.92 -4.80 -1.80
N ALA A 108 -3.84 -4.48 -2.53
CA ALA A 108 -3.11 -5.48 -3.30
C ALA A 108 -2.53 -6.59 -2.40
N CYS A 109 -1.93 -6.24 -1.25
CA CYS A 109 -1.49 -7.22 -0.26
C CYS A 109 -2.64 -8.07 0.29
N THR A 110 -3.84 -7.51 0.49
CA THR A 110 -5.02 -8.27 0.92
C THR A 110 -5.47 -9.28 -0.12
N LEU A 111 -5.54 -8.88 -1.41
CA LEU A 111 -5.92 -9.77 -2.51
C LEU A 111 -4.89 -10.87 -2.77
N HIS A 112 -3.61 -10.54 -2.54
CA HIS A 112 -2.46 -11.41 -2.72
C HIS A 112 -1.80 -11.77 -1.38
N TRP A 113 -2.61 -12.05 -0.35
CA TRP A 113 -2.12 -12.29 1.02
C TRP A 113 -1.02 -13.36 1.09
N PHE A 114 -1.04 -14.34 0.19
CA PHE A 114 -0.07 -15.43 0.06
C PHE A 114 1.20 -15.08 -0.75
N ASN A 115 1.25 -13.94 -1.45
CA ASN A 115 2.34 -13.62 -2.39
C ASN A 115 3.38 -12.68 -1.75
N PRO A 116 4.55 -13.18 -1.30
CA PRO A 116 5.58 -12.36 -0.65
C PRO A 116 6.14 -11.24 -1.55
N LEU A 117 6.10 -11.40 -2.88
CA LEU A 117 6.55 -10.36 -3.80
C LEU A 117 5.67 -9.11 -3.74
N VAL A 118 4.36 -9.28 -3.58
CA VAL A 118 3.43 -8.15 -3.44
C VAL A 118 3.72 -7.35 -2.17
N TRP A 119 3.99 -8.04 -1.07
CA TRP A 119 4.40 -7.41 0.18
C TRP A 119 5.73 -6.65 0.04
N TRP A 120 6.70 -7.24 -0.64
CA TRP A 120 7.97 -6.58 -0.93
C TRP A 120 7.79 -5.32 -1.80
N MET A 121 6.96 -5.41 -2.84
CA MET A 121 6.65 -4.27 -3.71
C MET A 121 5.92 -3.15 -2.96
N ALA A 122 4.97 -3.49 -2.09
CA ALA A 122 4.26 -2.51 -1.26
C ALA A 122 5.22 -1.79 -0.29
N ARG A 123 6.20 -2.50 0.28
CA ARG A 123 7.27 -1.88 1.08
C ARG A 123 8.13 -0.96 0.23
N ARG A 124 8.56 -1.41 -0.96
CA ARG A 124 9.37 -0.62 -1.87
C ARG A 124 8.68 0.64 -2.36
N LEU A 125 7.36 0.58 -2.56
CA LEU A 125 6.53 1.73 -2.88
C LEU A 125 6.58 2.76 -1.74
N GLY A 126 6.50 2.32 -0.48
CA GLY A 126 6.68 3.17 0.69
C GLY A 126 8.02 3.91 0.68
N ASP A 127 9.13 3.20 0.47
CA ASP A 127 10.45 3.85 0.37
C ASP A 127 10.50 4.91 -0.75
N GLN A 128 9.90 4.61 -1.92
CA GLN A 128 9.88 5.56 -3.03
C GLN A 128 9.02 6.79 -2.74
N CYS A 129 7.95 6.67 -1.94
CA CYS A 129 7.17 7.80 -1.48
C CYS A 129 8.00 8.73 -0.60
N GLU A 130 8.75 8.18 0.38
CA GLU A 130 9.65 8.97 1.24
C GLU A 130 10.71 9.70 0.42
N PHE A 131 11.41 8.98 -0.47
CA PHE A 131 12.44 9.60 -1.32
C PHE A 131 11.89 10.69 -2.23
N ALA A 132 10.68 10.51 -2.77
CA ALA A 132 10.10 11.49 -3.65
C ALA A 132 9.58 12.73 -2.90
N CYS A 133 9.10 12.56 -1.66
CA CYS A 133 8.78 13.69 -0.79
C CYS A 133 10.03 14.47 -0.41
N ASP A 134 11.12 13.78 -0.01
CA ASP A 134 12.41 14.40 0.27
C ASP A 134 12.88 15.24 -0.92
N GLU A 135 12.81 14.68 -2.13
CA GLU A 135 13.23 15.38 -3.35
C GLU A 135 12.39 16.63 -3.65
N GLU A 136 11.07 16.61 -3.39
CA GLU A 136 10.22 17.78 -3.56
C GLU A 136 10.46 18.85 -2.49
N VAL A 137 10.72 18.46 -1.24
CA VAL A 137 11.09 19.41 -0.17
C VAL A 137 12.41 20.13 -0.52
N LEU A 138 13.39 19.41 -1.06
CA LEU A 138 14.64 20.00 -1.53
C LEU A 138 14.43 20.91 -2.75
N ALA A 139 13.54 20.50 -3.68
CA ALA A 139 13.20 21.30 -4.86
C ALA A 139 12.51 22.63 -4.51
N ASP A 140 11.75 22.67 -3.41
CA ASP A 140 11.12 23.87 -2.87
C ASP A 140 12.11 24.84 -2.18
N GLY A 141 13.41 24.52 -2.20
CA GLY A 141 14.49 25.40 -1.74
C GLY A 141 15.03 25.10 -0.34
N MET A 142 14.59 24.00 0.29
CA MET A 142 15.19 23.58 1.55
C MET A 142 16.60 23.02 1.30
N GLY A 143 17.61 23.56 2.00
CA GLY A 143 18.99 23.07 1.87
C GLY A 143 19.13 21.62 2.36
N ALA A 144 19.77 20.76 1.56
CA ALA A 144 19.90 19.33 1.86
C ALA A 144 20.60 19.04 3.19
N GLU A 145 21.64 19.79 3.53
CA GLU A 145 22.35 19.65 4.81
C GLU A 145 21.47 20.03 5.99
N ARG A 146 20.78 21.18 5.90
CA ARG A 146 19.83 21.66 6.90
C ARG A 146 18.71 20.65 7.14
N TYR A 147 18.13 20.13 6.06
CA TYR A 147 17.06 19.16 6.13
C TYR A 147 17.52 17.82 6.72
N ALA A 148 18.68 17.32 6.30
CA ALA A 148 19.26 16.10 6.85
C ALA A 148 19.52 16.20 8.35
N ASN A 149 20.05 17.33 8.83
CA ASN A 149 20.26 17.58 10.26
C ASN A 149 18.94 17.55 11.03
N VAL A 150 17.90 18.20 10.53
CA VAL A 150 16.55 18.16 11.13
C VAL A 150 16.03 16.72 11.27
N LEU A 151 16.19 15.90 10.24
CA LEU A 151 15.75 14.50 10.27
C LEU A 151 16.58 13.65 11.26
N CYS A 152 17.89 13.87 11.32
CA CYS A 152 18.78 13.20 12.27
C CYS A 152 18.45 13.57 13.72
N ASP A 153 18.25 14.86 14.00
CA ASP A 153 17.87 15.35 15.33
C ASP A 153 16.51 14.79 15.76
N LEU A 154 15.55 14.74 14.84
CA LEU A 154 14.25 14.15 15.08
C LEU A 154 14.37 12.67 15.46
N ALA A 155 15.13 11.89 14.68
CA ALA A 155 15.35 10.47 14.96
C ALA A 155 16.07 10.23 16.29
N ALA A 156 17.04 11.09 16.64
CA ALA A 156 17.74 11.02 17.93
C ALA A 156 16.83 11.39 19.12
N SER A 157 15.88 12.30 18.92
CA SER A 157 14.95 12.76 19.97
C SER A 157 13.85 11.73 20.31
N THR A 158 13.51 10.83 19.39
CA THR A 158 12.50 9.78 19.60
C THR A 158 13.06 8.62 20.45
N ARG A 159 12.82 8.65 21.76
CA ARG A 159 13.26 7.63 22.76
C ARG A 159 12.60 6.24 22.68
N SER A 160 12.00 5.81 21.57
CA SER A 160 11.25 4.53 21.52
C SER A 160 11.77 3.58 20.45
N PRO A 161 12.26 2.38 20.84
CA PRO A 161 12.61 1.30 19.91
C PRO A 161 11.43 0.82 19.03
N ALA A 162 10.19 1.08 19.45
CA ALA A 162 8.99 0.62 18.74
C ALA A 162 8.55 1.58 17.62
N THR A 163 8.84 2.88 17.75
CA THR A 163 8.59 3.88 16.70
C THR A 163 9.81 4.24 15.90
N ALA A 164 10.99 3.88 16.41
CA ALA A 164 12.09 3.48 15.56
C ALA A 164 11.56 2.48 14.51
N LEU A 165 10.91 1.37 14.82
CA LEU A 165 10.45 0.42 13.78
C LEU A 165 9.52 0.96 12.66
N ALA A 166 8.78 2.05 12.89
CA ALA A 166 7.85 2.63 11.89
C ALA A 166 8.47 3.75 11.03
N MET A 167 9.54 4.40 11.51
CA MET A 167 10.29 5.44 10.78
C MET A 167 11.78 5.14 10.62
N ALA A 168 12.39 4.54 11.64
CA ALA A 168 13.64 3.80 11.62
C ALA A 168 13.42 2.28 11.36
N HIS A 169 13.21 1.93 10.10
CA HIS A 169 14.21 0.98 9.63
C HIS A 169 15.51 1.77 9.72
N GLU A 170 16.48 1.41 10.56
CA GLU A 170 17.75 2.17 10.67
C GLU A 170 18.41 2.36 9.28
N SER A 171 18.10 1.48 8.32
CA SER A 171 18.48 1.63 6.91
C SER A 171 17.67 2.65 6.10
N GLY A 172 16.59 3.21 6.64
CA GLY A 172 15.64 4.10 5.97
C GLY A 172 16.11 5.56 6.01
N LEU A 173 16.39 6.08 7.22
CA LEU A 173 16.94 7.43 7.36
C LEU A 173 18.31 7.55 6.71
N GLU A 174 19.20 6.58 6.93
CA GLU A 174 20.50 6.54 6.27
C GLU A 174 20.35 6.53 4.74
N ALA A 175 19.43 5.72 4.20
CA ALA A 175 19.17 5.69 2.76
C ALA A 175 18.59 7.01 2.24
N ARG A 176 17.72 7.68 3.02
CA ARG A 176 17.15 8.99 2.67
C ARG A 176 18.25 10.05 2.61
N VAL A 177 19.04 10.18 3.68
CA VAL A 177 20.18 11.11 3.74
C VAL A 177 21.16 10.84 2.61
N LYS A 178 21.60 9.59 2.41
CA LYS A 178 22.48 9.22 1.28
C LYS A 178 21.88 9.62 -0.06
N ARG A 179 20.57 9.44 -0.24
CA ARG A 179 19.91 9.74 -1.50
C ARG A 179 19.82 11.23 -1.77
N MET A 180 19.64 12.08 -0.75
CA MET A 180 19.66 13.54 -0.87
C MET A 180 20.97 14.06 -1.48
N PHE A 181 22.09 13.41 -1.17
CA PHE A 181 23.42 13.78 -1.66
C PHE A 181 23.87 12.97 -2.91
N SER A 182 23.04 12.05 -3.39
CA SER A 182 23.38 11.19 -4.54
C SER A 182 22.89 11.79 -5.87
N LYS A 183 23.67 11.62 -6.94
CA LYS A 183 23.30 12.02 -8.32
C LYS A 183 22.58 10.93 -9.13
N VAL A 184 22.14 9.85 -8.49
CA VAL A 184 21.61 8.66 -9.19
C VAL A 184 20.24 8.97 -9.82
N PRO A 185 20.00 8.60 -11.10
CA PRO A 185 18.73 8.87 -11.76
C PRO A 185 17.55 8.22 -11.05
N LYS A 186 16.46 8.98 -11.04
CA LYS A 186 15.30 8.84 -10.16
C LYS A 186 14.15 8.22 -10.95
N SER A 187 13.92 6.91 -10.83
CA SER A 187 12.74 6.26 -11.43
C SER A 187 11.93 5.58 -10.33
N SER A 188 10.76 6.08 -9.90
CA SER A 188 9.52 6.56 -10.56
C SER A 188 8.63 5.42 -11.08
N ARG A 189 7.48 5.25 -10.41
CA ARG A 189 6.27 4.46 -10.78
C ARG A 189 6.43 2.99 -11.17
N VAL A 190 7.63 2.46 -11.42
CA VAL A 190 7.83 1.06 -11.86
C VAL A 190 7.25 0.06 -10.86
N ALA A 191 7.47 0.26 -9.56
CA ALA A 191 6.90 -0.60 -8.53
C ALA A 191 5.36 -0.57 -8.53
N LEU A 192 4.76 0.61 -8.73
CA LEU A 192 3.31 0.79 -8.84
C LEU A 192 2.76 0.14 -10.12
N ILE A 193 3.42 0.35 -11.27
CA ILE A 193 3.05 -0.22 -12.56
C ILE A 193 3.13 -1.74 -12.50
N ALA A 194 4.21 -2.29 -11.94
CA ALA A 194 4.36 -3.74 -11.77
C ALA A 194 3.28 -4.30 -10.83
N LEU A 195 2.91 -3.58 -9.77
CA LEU A 195 1.85 -4.00 -8.84
C LEU A 195 0.49 -4.04 -9.54
N VAL A 196 0.17 -3.00 -10.33
CA VAL A 196 -1.07 -2.90 -11.11
C VAL A 196 -1.11 -3.95 -12.22
N LEU A 197 0.00 -4.20 -12.92
CA LEU A 197 0.06 -5.24 -13.94
C LEU A 197 -0.15 -6.63 -13.33
N LEU A 198 0.43 -6.90 -12.16
CA LEU A 198 0.24 -8.19 -11.47
C LEU A 198 -1.22 -8.41 -11.06
N THR A 199 -1.89 -7.39 -10.51
CA THR A 199 -3.32 -7.49 -10.15
C THR A 199 -4.20 -7.67 -11.38
N ILE A 200 -3.93 -6.97 -12.49
CA ILE A 200 -4.67 -7.13 -13.75
C ILE A 200 -4.46 -8.53 -14.34
N LEU A 201 -3.22 -9.02 -14.42
CA LEU A 201 -2.90 -10.33 -15.00
C LEU A 201 -3.54 -11.48 -14.21
N THR A 202 -3.55 -11.40 -12.88
CA THR A 202 -4.22 -12.40 -12.04
C THR A 202 -5.74 -12.39 -12.20
N ALA A 203 -6.36 -11.20 -12.31
CA ALA A 203 -7.79 -11.09 -12.59
C ALA A 203 -8.17 -11.65 -13.98
N LEU A 204 -7.34 -11.40 -14.99
CA LEU A 204 -7.53 -11.94 -16.34
C LEU A 204 -7.38 -13.47 -16.38
N GLY A 205 -6.38 -14.03 -15.69
CA GLY A 205 -6.16 -15.47 -15.60
C GLY A 205 -7.37 -16.22 -15.00
N LEU A 206 -7.97 -15.67 -13.93
CA LEU A 206 -9.18 -16.26 -13.33
C LEU A 206 -10.39 -16.23 -14.29
N ALA A 207 -10.53 -15.16 -15.08
CA ALA A 207 -11.62 -15.01 -16.04
C ALA A 207 -11.51 -16.00 -17.22
N VAL A 208 -10.29 -16.30 -17.68
CA VAL A 208 -10.04 -17.27 -18.75
C VAL A 208 -10.29 -18.71 -18.28
N ILE A 209 -9.85 -19.07 -17.07
CA ILE A 209 -10.08 -20.41 -16.49
C ILE A 209 -11.57 -20.70 -16.31
N ARG A 210 -12.37 -19.69 -15.93
CA ARG A 210 -13.82 -19.85 -15.73
C ARG A 210 -14.60 -20.08 -17.03
N ARG A 211 -14.05 -19.70 -18.20
CA ARG A 211 -14.67 -19.95 -19.52
C ARG A 211 -14.34 -21.31 -20.10
N ALA A 212 -13.33 -22.01 -19.60
CA ALA A 212 -13.08 -23.42 -19.93
C ALA A 212 -14.03 -24.32 -19.13
N ALA A 213 -15.35 -24.11 -19.28
CA ALA A 213 -16.31 -25.13 -18.90
C ALA A 213 -16.09 -26.33 -19.83
N PRO A 214 -16.14 -27.58 -19.33
CA PRO A 214 -15.98 -28.75 -20.17
C PRO A 214 -17.02 -28.66 -21.27
N THR A 215 -16.58 -28.62 -22.53
CA THR A 215 -17.46 -28.86 -23.66
C THR A 215 -18.14 -30.18 -23.38
N ALA A 216 -19.43 -30.14 -23.04
CA ALA A 216 -20.22 -31.33 -22.85
C ALA A 216 -19.97 -32.20 -24.09
N LYS A 217 -19.43 -33.41 -23.88
CA LYS A 217 -19.29 -34.38 -24.97
C LYS A 217 -20.66 -34.41 -25.66
N PRO A 218 -20.76 -34.14 -26.98
CA PRO A 218 -22.05 -34.14 -27.63
C PRO A 218 -22.73 -35.46 -27.29
N ALA A 219 -23.97 -35.36 -26.77
CA ALA A 219 -24.74 -36.54 -26.43
C ALA A 219 -24.80 -37.41 -27.69
N ILE A 220 -24.34 -38.66 -27.58
CA ILE A 220 -24.40 -39.61 -28.69
C ILE A 220 -25.88 -39.68 -29.10
N PRO A 221 -26.22 -39.39 -30.37
CA PRO A 221 -27.61 -39.45 -30.82
C PRO A 221 -28.22 -40.81 -30.48
N ILE A 222 -29.49 -40.83 -30.06
CA ILE A 222 -30.19 -42.07 -29.70
C ILE A 222 -30.13 -43.08 -30.86
N GLU A 223 -30.15 -42.60 -32.11
CA GLU A 223 -29.94 -43.41 -33.31
C GLU A 223 -28.60 -44.14 -33.33
N GLU A 224 -27.51 -43.50 -32.92
CA GLU A 224 -26.18 -44.13 -32.87
C GLU A 224 -26.09 -45.12 -31.70
N ILE A 225 -26.78 -44.85 -30.58
CA ILE A 225 -26.88 -45.80 -29.46
C ILE A 225 -27.65 -47.05 -29.90
N LYS A 226 -28.79 -46.87 -30.58
CA LYS A 226 -29.60 -47.98 -31.13
C LYS A 226 -28.82 -48.77 -32.17
N MET A 227 -28.17 -48.10 -33.12
CA MET A 227 -27.34 -48.75 -34.14
C MET A 227 -26.23 -49.61 -33.52
N ARG A 228 -25.60 -49.17 -32.42
CA ARG A 228 -24.58 -49.96 -31.70
C ARG A 228 -25.16 -51.11 -30.89
N LEU A 229 -26.41 -51.00 -30.43
CA LEU A 229 -27.12 -52.06 -29.71
C LEU A 229 -27.62 -53.14 -30.67
N ASP A 230 -28.11 -52.72 -31.84
CA ASP A 230 -28.68 -53.58 -32.87
C ASP A 230 -27.61 -54.19 -33.79
N ALA A 231 -26.37 -53.69 -33.73
CA ALA A 231 -25.23 -54.30 -34.39
C ALA A 231 -24.93 -55.66 -33.74
N ASP A 232 -25.13 -56.74 -34.50
CA ASP A 232 -24.78 -58.09 -34.08
C ASP A 232 -23.27 -58.17 -33.79
N PRO A 233 -22.85 -58.42 -32.54
CA PRO A 233 -21.43 -58.44 -32.20
C PRO A 233 -20.68 -59.62 -32.82
N PHE A 234 -21.38 -60.62 -33.38
CA PHE A 234 -20.78 -61.79 -34.00
C PHE A 234 -21.48 -62.13 -35.33
N PRO A 235 -21.19 -61.39 -36.41
CA PRO A 235 -21.74 -61.69 -37.73
C PRO A 235 -21.02 -62.93 -38.30
N GLY A 236 -21.55 -64.12 -37.99
CA GLY A 236 -21.01 -65.38 -38.52
C GLY A 236 -21.42 -66.59 -37.69
N ASN A 237 -22.67 -67.02 -37.85
CA ASN A 237 -23.08 -68.41 -37.68
C ASN A 237 -23.46 -68.99 -39.04
#